data_AF-A0A9P5JPI5-F1
#
_entry.id   AF-A0A9P5JPI5-F1
#
_cell.length_a   1.000
_cell.length_b   1.000
_cell.length_c   1.000
_cell.angle_alpha   90.00
_cell.angle_beta   90.00
_cell.angle_gamma   90.00
#
_symmetry.space_group_name_H-M   'P 1'
#
loop_
_entity.id
_entity.type
_entity.pdbx_description
1 polymer ?
#
loop_
_entity_poly.entity_id
_entity_poly.type
_entity_poly.pdbx_seq_one_letter_code
_entity_poly.pdbx_strand_id
1 'polypeptide(L)'
;MRRGVIVIVGRGFRGRASIYYRQIHTRPSPRPCPDVASQFPVTQTRHDAVRVFRGSEERRTPESQSVPDDEWEMRVGRGIYVLTSTLPNFFDSGLVVNASHDSDSLEDIPIYSKMVELSYTPPAALPSPLPQTLRINGLTMYQGSASMLKSTFTALYSDCSVTLERMSVIPGGFRERKVKIDLGLQGTARLTNTKAEWNVLSTYSFSPTSGLISRHEIERIYPEPHSALIDSVRATILRLMGIKGLDNPNPPIGGLHTTPCTLDSHAGKPEDIQ
;
A
#
# COMPACT_ATOMS: atom_id res chain seq x y z
N MET A 1 -8.47 -32.41 9.51
CA MET A 1 -7.92 -31.21 8.83
C MET A 1 -8.68 -29.98 9.31
N ARG A 2 -8.07 -29.14 10.14
CA ARG A 2 -8.59 -27.80 10.49
C ARG A 2 -7.40 -26.85 10.46
N ARG A 3 -7.41 -25.88 9.53
CA ARG A 3 -6.40 -24.81 9.46
C ARG A 3 -6.99 -23.58 10.16
N GLY A 4 -6.33 -23.16 11.23
CA GLY A 4 -6.73 -22.03 12.06
C GLY A 4 -6.45 -20.70 11.35
N VAL A 5 -7.39 -19.77 11.51
CA VAL A 5 -7.24 -18.36 11.15
C VAL A 5 -6.53 -17.66 12.30
N ILE A 6 -5.43 -16.96 12.03
CA ILE A 6 -4.78 -16.09 13.01
C ILE A 6 -5.30 -14.67 12.77
N VAL A 7 -6.03 -14.14 13.74
CA VAL A 7 -6.44 -12.73 13.80
C VAL A 7 -5.59 -12.08 14.88
N ILE A 8 -4.73 -11.13 14.50
CA ILE A 8 -4.05 -10.28 15.47
C ILE A 8 -4.90 -9.02 15.62
N VAL A 9 -5.54 -8.87 16.78
CA VAL A 9 -6.24 -7.65 17.18
C VAL A 9 -5.30 -6.88 18.09
N GLY A 10 -4.79 -5.74 17.62
CA GLY A 10 -4.08 -4.79 18.48
C GLY A 10 -5.11 -3.88 19.16
N ARG A 11 -5.32 -4.06 20.46
CA ARG A 11 -5.95 -3.05 21.32
C ARG A 11 -4.88 -2.49 22.25
N GLY A 12 -4.60 -1.19 22.12
CA GLY A 12 -3.76 -0.48 23.06
C GLY A 12 -4.44 -0.35 24.42
N PHE A 13 -3.69 -0.59 25.49
CA PHE A 13 -3.82 0.16 26.73
C PHE A 13 -2.55 -0.02 27.59
N ARG A 14 -2.18 1.06 28.26
CA ARG A 14 -0.98 1.28 29.07
C ARG A 14 -0.69 0.17 30.09
N GLY A 15 0.58 -0.20 30.22
CA GLY A 15 1.13 -0.71 31.47
C GLY A 15 2.01 -1.97 31.36
N ARG A 16 3.29 -1.80 31.69
CA ARG A 16 4.28 -2.83 32.04
C ARG A 16 4.58 -3.89 30.96
N ALA A 17 5.72 -3.70 30.31
CA ALA A 17 6.41 -4.75 29.58
C ALA A 17 6.74 -5.92 30.51
N SER A 18 6.14 -7.08 30.26
CA SER A 18 6.54 -8.37 30.83
C SER A 18 6.94 -9.27 29.67
N ILE A 19 8.24 -9.51 29.54
CA ILE A 19 8.82 -10.40 28.54
C ILE A 19 8.53 -11.83 29.00
N TYR A 20 7.63 -12.53 28.32
CA TYR A 20 7.43 -13.97 28.51
C TYR A 20 8.26 -14.73 27.47
N TYR A 21 9.42 -15.24 27.88
CA TYR A 21 10.11 -16.30 27.15
C TYR A 21 9.28 -17.58 27.26
N ARG A 22 8.71 -18.04 26.14
CA ARG A 22 8.04 -19.35 26.08
C ARG A 22 9.08 -20.42 25.81
N GLN A 23 9.49 -21.08 26.87
CA GLN A 23 10.40 -22.22 26.89
C GLN A 23 9.75 -23.38 26.11
N ILE A 24 10.38 -23.81 25.01
CA ILE A 24 9.95 -24.97 24.22
C ILE A 24 10.49 -26.22 24.92
N HIS A 25 9.63 -26.96 25.60
CA HIS A 25 9.98 -28.28 26.12
C HIS A 25 10.12 -29.27 24.96
N THR A 26 11.36 -29.66 24.65
CA THR A 26 11.64 -30.87 23.88
C THR A 26 11.34 -32.09 24.75
N ARG A 27 10.44 -32.96 24.29
CA ARG A 27 10.23 -34.28 24.91
C ARG A 27 11.37 -35.20 24.49
N PRO A 28 12.00 -35.94 25.41
CA PRO A 28 12.91 -37.03 25.07
C PRO A 28 12.10 -38.29 24.76
N SER A 29 12.38 -38.94 23.64
CA SER A 29 11.93 -40.29 23.34
C SER A 29 13.16 -41.15 23.08
N PRO A 30 13.53 -42.06 24.00
CA PRO A 30 14.53 -43.08 23.75
C PRO A 30 13.85 -44.35 23.26
N ARG A 31 14.23 -44.84 22.07
CA ARG A 31 14.19 -46.28 21.79
C ARG A 31 15.50 -46.70 21.13
N PRO A 32 16.25 -47.65 21.74
CA PRO A 32 17.41 -48.25 21.11
C PRO A 32 16.95 -49.28 20.05
N CYS A 33 17.50 -49.18 18.84
CA CYS A 33 17.43 -50.26 17.87
C CYS A 33 18.59 -51.24 18.15
N PRO A 34 18.34 -52.56 18.15
CA PRO A 34 19.38 -53.56 18.35
C PRO A 34 20.24 -53.76 17.09
N ASP A 35 21.50 -54.11 17.36
CA ASP A 35 22.56 -54.53 16.45
C ASP A 35 22.10 -55.39 15.27
N VAL A 36 22.44 -54.94 14.07
CA VAL A 36 22.66 -55.82 12.92
C VAL A 36 23.97 -55.42 12.28
N ALA A 37 25.05 -55.79 12.96
CA ALA A 37 26.38 -55.91 12.37
C ALA A 37 26.55 -57.35 11.89
N SER A 38 26.54 -57.58 10.57
CA SER A 38 27.35 -58.65 9.98
C SER A 38 27.33 -58.60 8.45
N GLN A 39 28.55 -58.58 7.91
CA GLN A 39 28.98 -59.17 6.63
C GLN A 39 28.96 -58.28 5.37
N PHE A 40 30.15 -57.75 5.10
CA PHE A 40 30.70 -57.35 3.80
C PHE A 40 30.66 -58.51 2.77
N PRO A 41 30.81 -58.22 1.47
CA PRO A 41 32.16 -58.23 0.93
C PRO A 41 32.53 -57.01 0.08
N VAL A 42 33.79 -56.62 0.27
CA VAL A 42 34.59 -55.75 -0.56
C VAL A 42 34.82 -56.39 -1.93
N THR A 43 34.48 -55.69 -3.01
CA THR A 43 35.04 -55.93 -4.33
C THR A 43 35.84 -54.71 -4.77
N GLN A 44 37.16 -54.92 -4.83
CA GLN A 44 38.18 -53.99 -5.27
C GLN A 44 38.62 -54.41 -6.68
N THR A 45 38.28 -53.67 -7.73
CA THR A 45 38.93 -53.75 -9.06
C THR A 45 38.59 -52.46 -9.82
N ARG A 46 39.47 -51.45 -9.86
CA ARG A 46 40.60 -51.19 -10.79
C ARG A 46 40.19 -50.47 -12.09
N HIS A 47 40.93 -49.38 -12.33
CA HIS A 47 41.31 -48.72 -13.59
C HIS A 47 40.27 -47.96 -14.45
N ASP A 48 40.58 -46.66 -14.56
CA ASP A 48 40.67 -45.88 -15.80
C ASP A 48 39.43 -45.77 -16.69
N ALA A 49 38.72 -44.66 -16.52
CA ALA A 49 38.37 -43.81 -17.66
C ALA A 49 38.13 -42.38 -17.17
N VAL A 50 39.15 -41.53 -17.36
CA VAL A 50 38.95 -40.08 -17.49
C VAL A 50 38.10 -39.88 -18.75
N ARG A 51 36.77 -39.95 -18.60
CA ARG A 51 35.85 -39.43 -19.60
C ARG A 51 35.75 -37.93 -19.36
N VAL A 52 36.56 -37.21 -20.12
CA VAL A 52 36.27 -35.83 -20.51
C VAL A 52 34.86 -35.83 -21.10
N PHE A 53 33.85 -35.53 -20.28
CA PHE A 53 32.51 -35.25 -20.75
C PHE A 53 32.57 -33.88 -21.41
N ARG A 54 32.92 -33.95 -22.69
CA ARG A 54 32.58 -33.01 -23.76
C ARG A 54 31.23 -32.38 -23.47
N GLY A 55 31.25 -31.06 -23.29
CA GLY A 55 30.08 -30.25 -22.97
C GLY A 55 28.88 -30.64 -23.80
N SER A 56 27.89 -31.24 -23.14
CA SER A 56 26.51 -31.05 -23.52
C SER A 56 26.19 -29.60 -23.19
N GLU A 57 26.32 -28.77 -24.21
CA GLU A 57 25.74 -27.44 -24.28
C GLU A 57 24.23 -27.60 -24.12
N GLU A 58 23.83 -27.74 -22.85
CA GLU A 58 22.45 -27.69 -22.43
C GLU A 58 21.97 -26.32 -22.84
N ARG A 59 21.16 -26.34 -23.90
CA ARG A 59 20.48 -25.21 -24.49
C ARG A 59 19.68 -24.55 -23.36
N ARG A 60 20.31 -23.63 -22.63
CA ARG A 60 19.69 -22.76 -21.64
C ARG A 60 18.58 -22.04 -22.37
N THR A 61 17.37 -22.55 -22.20
CA THR A 61 16.17 -21.71 -22.32
C THR A 61 16.44 -20.50 -21.42
N PRO A 62 16.03 -19.28 -21.79
CA PRO A 62 16.17 -18.16 -20.89
C PRO A 62 15.24 -18.39 -19.69
N GLU A 63 15.69 -19.18 -18.71
CA GLU A 63 15.23 -19.13 -17.33
C GLU A 63 15.45 -17.69 -16.90
N SER A 64 14.36 -16.95 -17.00
CA SER A 64 14.26 -15.53 -16.79
C SER A 64 14.43 -15.23 -15.30
N GLN A 65 15.67 -15.31 -14.82
CA GLN A 65 16.17 -14.76 -13.54
C GLN A 65 15.16 -14.83 -12.38
N SER A 66 14.55 -16.00 -12.14
CA SER A 66 13.73 -16.18 -10.95
C SER A 66 14.66 -16.30 -9.74
N VAL A 67 14.46 -15.45 -8.73
CA VAL A 67 15.30 -15.48 -7.53
C VAL A 67 15.13 -16.82 -6.79
N PRO A 68 16.12 -17.31 -6.04
CA PRO A 68 15.99 -18.49 -5.18
C PRO A 68 14.84 -18.36 -4.16
N ASP A 69 14.27 -19.48 -3.71
CA ASP A 69 13.11 -19.48 -2.79
C ASP A 69 13.40 -18.75 -1.47
N ASP A 70 14.55 -19.01 -0.86
CA ASP A 70 14.94 -18.37 0.41
C ASP A 70 15.14 -16.85 0.23
N GLU A 71 15.69 -16.44 -0.91
CA GLU A 71 15.84 -15.01 -1.22
C GLU A 71 14.48 -14.36 -1.47
N TRP A 72 13.58 -15.05 -2.18
CA TRP A 72 12.21 -14.61 -2.39
C TRP A 72 11.48 -14.40 -1.05
N GLU A 73 11.57 -15.38 -0.15
CA GLU A 73 11.03 -15.34 1.22
C GLU A 73 11.54 -14.10 1.97
N MET A 74 12.85 -13.86 1.95
CA MET A 74 13.49 -12.72 2.59
C MET A 74 13.02 -11.38 2.00
N ARG A 75 12.92 -11.27 0.67
CA ARG A 75 12.44 -10.05 -0.01
C ARG A 75 10.99 -9.74 0.36
N VAL A 76 10.13 -10.76 0.41
CA VAL A 76 8.74 -10.57 0.83
C VAL A 76 8.65 -10.17 2.30
N GLY A 77 9.37 -10.85 3.18
CA GLY A 77 9.42 -10.50 4.61
C GLY A 77 9.88 -9.06 4.83
N ARG A 78 10.88 -8.62 4.07
CA ARG A 78 11.38 -7.25 4.09
C ARG A 78 10.36 -6.25 3.57
N GLY A 79 9.70 -6.54 2.44
CA GLY A 79 8.65 -5.67 1.90
C GLY A 79 7.51 -5.49 2.90
N ILE A 80 7.07 -6.57 3.56
CA ILE A 80 6.09 -6.51 4.64
C ILE A 80 6.59 -5.63 5.79
N TYR A 81 7.81 -5.86 6.25
CA TYR A 81 8.41 -5.10 7.34
C TYR A 81 8.45 -3.59 7.01
N VAL A 82 8.93 -3.21 5.82
CA VAL A 82 8.99 -1.80 5.41
C VAL A 82 7.60 -1.19 5.32
N LEU A 83 6.61 -1.88 4.74
CA LEU A 83 5.23 -1.38 4.72
C LEU A 83 4.71 -1.12 6.14
N THR A 84 4.89 -2.07 7.06
CA THR A 84 4.39 -1.91 8.44
C THR A 84 5.11 -0.84 9.26
N SER A 85 6.40 -0.63 9.02
CA SER A 85 7.22 0.30 9.80
C SER A 85 7.18 1.74 9.26
N THR A 86 6.96 1.91 7.95
CA THR A 86 7.08 3.22 7.29
C THR A 86 5.74 3.86 6.95
N LEU A 87 4.69 3.08 6.67
CA LEU A 87 3.37 3.64 6.34
C LEU A 87 2.77 4.52 7.45
N PRO A 88 2.88 4.19 8.75
CA PRO A 88 2.41 5.09 9.81
C PRO A 88 3.07 6.48 9.80
N ASN A 89 4.32 6.54 9.33
CA ASN A 89 5.11 7.77 9.26
C ASN A 89 5.07 8.42 7.87
N PHE A 90 4.11 8.04 7.02
CA PHE A 90 4.04 8.48 5.62
C PHE A 90 4.07 10.01 5.46
N PHE A 91 3.38 10.76 6.33
CA PHE A 91 3.38 12.22 6.25
C PHE A 91 4.71 12.86 6.66
N ASP A 92 5.56 12.16 7.40
CA ASP A 92 6.89 12.66 7.80
C ASP A 92 7.95 12.24 6.78
N SER A 93 8.11 10.93 6.55
CA SER A 93 9.16 10.37 5.69
C SER A 93 8.78 10.30 4.21
N GLY A 94 7.48 10.29 3.88
CA GLY A 94 7.01 9.96 2.54
C GLY A 94 7.04 8.46 2.27
N LEU A 95 6.86 8.09 1.01
CA LEU A 95 6.90 6.69 0.56
C LEU A 95 8.35 6.17 0.55
N VAL A 96 8.64 5.17 1.37
CA VAL A 96 9.94 4.49 1.40
C VAL A 96 9.96 3.40 0.33
N VAL A 97 10.86 3.52 -0.65
CA VAL A 97 10.98 2.58 -1.78
C VAL A 97 12.13 1.58 -1.65
N ASN A 98 13.13 1.90 -0.83
CA ASN A 98 14.29 1.08 -0.59
C ASN A 98 14.33 0.71 0.89
N ALA A 99 14.66 -0.54 1.19
CA ALA A 99 15.00 -0.95 2.54
C ALA A 99 16.48 -0.65 2.74
N SER A 100 16.81 0.31 3.60
CA SER A 100 18.20 0.54 4.00
C SER A 100 18.71 -0.70 4.74
N HIS A 101 19.71 -1.34 4.16
CA HIS A 101 20.60 -2.24 4.87
C HIS A 101 21.74 -1.37 5.41
N ASP A 102 22.34 -1.72 6.55
CA ASP A 102 23.31 -0.89 7.29
C ASP A 102 24.25 -0.03 6.41
N SER A 103 24.63 1.15 6.92
CA SER A 103 25.33 2.24 6.22
C SER A 103 26.61 1.90 5.45
N ASP A 104 27.12 0.67 5.56
CA ASP A 104 28.31 0.18 4.85
C ASP A 104 27.99 -0.55 3.52
N SER A 105 26.73 -0.94 3.27
CA SER A 105 26.32 -1.50 1.96
C SER A 105 25.86 -0.39 1.01
N LEU A 106 26.59 -0.19 -0.09
CA LEU A 106 26.33 0.83 -1.11
C LEU A 106 25.08 0.58 -1.97
N GLU A 107 24.38 -0.54 -1.77
CA GLU A 107 23.21 -0.90 -2.57
C GLU A 107 21.93 -0.86 -1.73
N ASP A 108 21.17 0.20 -1.93
CA ASP A 108 19.77 0.30 -1.52
C ASP A 108 18.96 -0.86 -2.11
N ILE A 109 18.32 -1.66 -1.27
CA ILE A 109 17.59 -2.83 -1.74
C ILE A 109 16.13 -2.44 -1.99
N PRO A 110 15.65 -2.44 -3.26
CA PRO A 110 14.31 -1.99 -3.59
C PRO A 110 13.27 -2.96 -3.03
N ILE A 111 12.14 -2.42 -2.56
CA ILE A 111 10.99 -3.23 -2.12
C ILE A 111 9.88 -3.28 -3.18
N TYR A 112 9.89 -2.34 -4.13
CA TYR A 112 8.93 -2.25 -5.23
C TYR A 112 9.55 -2.69 -6.55
N SER A 113 8.73 -3.31 -7.40
CA SER A 113 9.07 -3.55 -8.79
C SER A 113 9.17 -2.23 -9.57
N LYS A 114 10.08 -2.17 -10.55
CA LYS A 114 10.14 -1.04 -11.50
C LYS A 114 8.82 -0.82 -12.24
N MET A 115 8.07 -1.91 -12.45
CA MET A 115 6.76 -1.92 -13.10
C MET A 115 5.63 -2.11 -12.07
N VAL A 116 5.76 -1.47 -10.90
CA VAL A 116 4.66 -1.47 -9.92
C VAL A 116 3.41 -0.83 -10.52
N GLU A 117 2.27 -1.47 -10.29
CA GLU A 117 0.96 -1.00 -10.72
C GLU A 117 0.14 -0.58 -9.51
N LEU A 118 -0.38 0.64 -9.51
CA LEU A 118 -1.38 1.12 -8.57
C LEU A 118 -2.74 1.19 -9.26
N SER A 119 -3.77 0.59 -8.66
CA SER A 119 -5.14 0.62 -9.16
C SER A 119 -6.14 1.04 -8.08
N TYR A 120 -7.07 1.92 -8.44
CA TYR A 120 -8.21 2.30 -7.62
C TYR A 120 -9.46 2.44 -8.49
N THR A 121 -10.53 1.75 -8.11
CA THR A 121 -11.84 1.87 -8.77
C THR A 121 -12.82 2.50 -7.78
N PRO A 122 -13.20 3.77 -7.95
CA PRO A 122 -14.21 4.38 -7.11
C PRO A 122 -15.58 3.68 -7.27
N PRO A 123 -16.41 3.65 -6.21
CA PRO A 123 -17.73 3.02 -6.26
C PRO A 123 -18.71 3.74 -7.18
N ALA A 124 -18.60 5.07 -7.29
CA ALA A 124 -19.31 5.87 -8.27
C ALA A 124 -18.45 6.09 -9.51
N ALA A 125 -19.01 5.86 -10.70
CA ALA A 125 -18.32 6.11 -11.96
C ALA A 125 -17.91 7.58 -12.04
N LEU A 126 -16.64 7.81 -12.36
CA LEU A 126 -16.17 9.16 -12.61
C LEU A 126 -16.88 9.72 -13.86
N PRO A 127 -17.30 10.99 -13.84
CA PRO A 127 -17.90 11.60 -15.01
C PRO A 127 -16.90 11.61 -16.18
N SER A 128 -17.40 11.37 -17.39
CA SER A 128 -16.63 11.51 -18.64
C SER A 128 -15.86 12.84 -18.65
N PRO A 129 -14.59 12.88 -19.09
CA PRO A 129 -13.83 11.88 -19.86
C PRO A 129 -12.92 10.96 -19.02
N LEU A 130 -13.11 10.90 -17.70
CA LEU A 130 -12.20 10.14 -16.84
C LEU A 130 -12.46 8.63 -16.94
N PRO A 131 -11.41 7.79 -16.91
CA PRO A 131 -11.57 6.34 -16.91
C PRO A 131 -12.23 5.89 -15.60
N GLN A 132 -12.97 4.79 -15.67
CA GLN A 132 -13.66 4.22 -14.51
C GLN A 132 -12.70 3.75 -13.41
N THR A 133 -11.47 3.35 -13.78
CA THR A 133 -10.42 2.94 -12.85
C THR A 133 -9.21 3.82 -13.04
N LEU A 134 -8.74 4.43 -11.95
CA LEU A 134 -7.46 5.10 -11.91
C LEU A 134 -6.36 4.04 -11.87
N ARG A 135 -5.51 4.01 -12.91
CA ARG A 135 -4.34 3.11 -12.97
C ARG A 135 -3.08 3.93 -13.16
N ILE A 136 -2.09 3.68 -12.31
CA ILE A 136 -0.78 4.30 -12.37
C ILE A 136 0.24 3.18 -12.51
N ASN A 137 1.04 3.24 -13.57
CA ASN A 137 2.04 2.22 -13.89
C ASN A 137 3.44 2.80 -13.79
N GLY A 138 4.35 2.00 -13.23
CA GLY A 138 5.76 2.33 -13.11
C GLY A 138 6.11 3.00 -11.79
N LEU A 139 7.32 2.70 -11.30
CA LEU A 139 7.79 3.14 -9.99
C LEU A 139 7.83 4.67 -9.86
N THR A 140 8.31 5.38 -10.89
CA THR A 140 8.37 6.85 -10.87
C THR A 140 6.99 7.49 -10.71
N MET A 141 5.98 6.97 -11.42
CA MET A 141 4.62 7.50 -11.33
C MET A 141 3.97 7.15 -9.98
N TYR A 142 4.28 5.97 -9.45
CA TYR A 142 3.83 5.55 -8.11
C TYR A 142 4.44 6.43 -7.00
N GLN A 143 5.73 6.73 -7.06
CA GLN A 143 6.39 7.64 -6.13
C GLN A 143 5.89 9.08 -6.28
N GLY A 144 5.70 9.53 -7.51
CA GLY A 144 5.15 10.86 -7.82
C GLY A 144 3.75 11.04 -7.27
N SER A 145 2.87 10.05 -7.44
CA SER A 145 1.49 10.10 -6.91
C SER A 145 1.46 10.09 -5.39
N ALA A 146 2.32 9.31 -4.73
CA ALA A 146 2.47 9.33 -3.29
C ALA A 146 2.97 10.70 -2.78
N SER A 147 3.97 11.28 -3.44
CA SER A 147 4.51 12.60 -3.10
C SER A 147 3.46 13.71 -3.30
N MET A 148 2.68 13.62 -4.37
CA MET A 148 1.55 14.52 -4.64
C MET A 148 0.50 14.38 -3.54
N LEU A 149 0.10 13.15 -3.18
CA LEU A 149 -0.88 12.90 -2.14
C LEU A 149 -0.43 13.48 -0.79
N LYS A 150 0.80 13.20 -0.36
CA LYS A 150 1.40 13.80 0.84
C LYS A 150 1.33 15.33 0.81
N SER A 151 1.73 15.94 -0.31
CA SER A 151 1.73 17.39 -0.47
C SER A 151 0.32 17.98 -0.41
N THR A 152 -0.63 17.39 -1.12
CA THR A 152 -2.03 17.83 -1.14
C THR A 152 -2.65 17.75 0.25
N PHE A 153 -2.47 16.63 0.97
CA PHE A 153 -3.00 16.50 2.32
C PHE A 153 -2.36 17.49 3.29
N THR A 154 -1.05 17.69 3.25
CA THR A 154 -0.35 18.65 4.12
C THR A 154 -0.76 20.10 3.84
N ALA A 155 -1.11 20.41 2.59
CA ALA A 155 -1.61 21.72 2.19
C ALA A 155 -3.06 21.96 2.67
N LEU A 156 -3.93 20.94 2.61
CA LEU A 156 -5.35 21.08 2.98
C LEU A 156 -5.61 20.86 4.48
N TYR A 157 -4.79 20.04 5.13
CA TYR A 157 -4.97 19.61 6.51
C TYR A 157 -3.71 19.89 7.35
N SER A 158 -3.89 20.18 8.64
CA SER A 158 -2.83 20.13 9.65
C SER A 158 -2.89 18.82 10.42
N ASP A 159 -1.80 18.50 11.13
CA ASP A 159 -1.73 17.36 12.05
C ASP A 159 -2.07 16.02 11.38
N CYS A 160 -1.68 15.89 10.11
CA CYS A 160 -1.89 14.68 9.33
C CYS A 160 -1.14 13.50 9.95
N SER A 161 -1.84 12.42 10.24
CA SER A 161 -1.22 11.19 10.74
C SER A 161 -1.85 9.96 10.10
N VAL A 162 -1.04 8.91 9.94
CA VAL A 162 -1.48 7.60 9.46
C VAL A 162 -1.33 6.59 10.59
N THR A 163 -2.35 5.78 10.78
CA THR A 163 -2.34 4.68 11.75
C THR A 163 -2.54 3.37 11.00
N LEU A 164 -1.78 2.36 11.38
CA LEU A 164 -1.95 1.00 10.88
C LEU A 164 -3.00 0.30 11.76
N GLU A 165 -4.23 0.20 11.28
CA GLU A 165 -5.32 -0.38 12.08
C GLU A 165 -5.29 -1.90 12.05
N ARG A 166 -5.08 -2.47 10.86
CA ARG A 166 -5.05 -3.91 10.67
C ARG A 166 -4.10 -4.30 9.56
N MET A 167 -3.40 -5.42 9.76
CA MET A 167 -2.67 -6.09 8.71
C MET A 167 -3.02 -7.58 8.71
N SER A 168 -3.21 -8.13 7.52
CA SER A 168 -3.29 -9.58 7.33
C SER A 168 -2.50 -10.01 6.11
N VAL A 169 -1.64 -11.01 6.29
CA VAL A 169 -0.94 -11.66 5.18
C VAL A 169 -1.84 -12.76 4.64
N ILE A 170 -2.11 -12.72 3.34
CA ILE A 170 -2.89 -13.71 2.61
C ILE A 170 -1.89 -14.62 1.89
N PRO A 171 -1.67 -15.85 2.39
CA PRO A 171 -0.87 -16.82 1.65
C PRO A 171 -1.62 -17.25 0.39
N GLY A 172 -0.90 -17.34 -0.72
CA GLY A 172 -1.39 -17.90 -1.99
C GLY A 172 -0.76 -19.24 -2.29
N GLY A 173 -0.69 -19.59 -3.58
CA GLY A 173 0.08 -20.72 -4.07
C GLY A 173 1.60 -20.54 -3.91
N PHE A 174 2.36 -21.36 -4.64
CA PHE A 174 3.82 -21.26 -4.67
C PHE A 174 4.24 -19.86 -5.13
N ARG A 175 5.04 -19.18 -4.30
CA ARG A 175 5.50 -17.80 -4.53
C ARG A 175 4.39 -16.78 -4.79
N GLU A 176 3.22 -16.99 -4.20
CA GLU A 176 2.14 -16.00 -4.19
C GLU A 176 1.90 -15.52 -2.77
N ARG A 177 2.13 -14.23 -2.56
CA ARG A 177 1.82 -13.57 -1.30
C ARG A 177 1.11 -12.27 -1.58
N LYS A 178 0.09 -11.99 -0.77
CA LYS A 178 -0.58 -10.70 -0.72
C LYS A 178 -0.63 -10.22 0.72
N VAL A 179 -0.63 -8.91 0.91
CA VAL A 179 -0.76 -8.28 2.22
C VAL A 179 -1.88 -7.29 2.13
N LYS A 180 -2.89 -7.49 2.97
CA LYS A 180 -4.00 -6.57 3.12
C LYS A 180 -3.76 -5.69 4.32
N ILE A 181 -3.82 -4.39 4.10
CA ILE A 181 -3.50 -3.35 5.08
C ILE A 181 -4.70 -2.41 5.18
N ASP A 182 -5.13 -2.15 6.41
CA ASP A 182 -6.13 -1.15 6.76
C ASP A 182 -5.43 0.03 7.44
N LEU A 183 -5.58 1.22 6.84
CA LEU A 183 -4.92 2.44 7.28
C LEU A 183 -5.97 3.47 7.71
N GLY A 184 -5.85 3.98 8.93
CA GLY A 184 -6.62 5.12 9.42
C GLY A 184 -5.84 6.42 9.23
N LEU A 185 -6.32 7.29 8.35
CA LEU A 185 -5.79 8.63 8.11
C LEU A 185 -6.64 9.62 8.88
N GLN A 186 -6.00 10.59 9.52
CA GLN A 186 -6.69 11.71 10.17
C GLN A 186 -5.94 13.02 9.94
N GLY A 187 -6.67 14.13 9.98
CA GLY A 187 -6.12 15.49 9.94
C GLY A 187 -7.18 16.54 10.26
N THR A 188 -6.76 17.78 10.45
CA THR A 188 -7.66 18.91 10.74
C THR A 188 -7.69 19.85 9.54
N ALA A 189 -8.86 20.04 8.92
CA ALA A 189 -8.98 20.88 7.73
C ALA A 189 -8.63 22.33 8.07
N ARG A 190 -7.67 22.92 7.36
CA ARG A 190 -7.13 24.25 7.72
C ARG A 190 -8.14 25.38 7.57
N LEU A 191 -9.08 25.25 6.64
CA LEU A 191 -10.07 26.30 6.34
C LEU A 191 -11.27 26.26 7.29
N THR A 192 -11.75 25.07 7.61
CA THR A 192 -12.97 24.87 8.41
C THR A 192 -12.67 24.51 9.86
N ASN A 193 -11.41 24.19 10.17
CA ASN A 193 -10.96 23.65 11.46
C ASN A 193 -11.70 22.37 11.89
N THR A 194 -12.29 21.65 10.94
CA THR A 194 -13.02 20.41 11.20
C THR A 194 -12.07 19.22 11.13
N LYS A 195 -12.18 18.31 12.10
CA LYS A 195 -11.46 17.03 12.04
C LYS A 195 -12.00 16.19 10.87
N ALA A 196 -11.09 15.59 10.12
CA ALA A 196 -11.40 14.67 9.05
C ALA A 196 -10.67 13.35 9.27
N GLU A 197 -11.35 12.25 9.00
CA GLU A 197 -10.88 10.89 9.23
C GLU A 197 -11.23 10.05 7.99
N TRP A 198 -10.31 9.18 7.57
CA TRP A 198 -10.51 8.23 6.47
C TRP A 198 -9.88 6.89 6.79
N ASN A 199 -10.55 5.81 6.42
CA ASN A 199 -10.04 4.46 6.46
C ASN A 199 -9.79 3.98 5.04
N VAL A 200 -8.59 3.50 4.77
CA VAL A 200 -8.13 3.08 3.45
C VAL A 200 -7.71 1.62 3.52
N LEU A 201 -8.47 0.79 2.80
CA LEU A 201 -8.18 -0.63 2.66
C LEU A 201 -7.38 -0.87 1.39
N SER A 202 -6.14 -1.34 1.56
CA SER A 202 -5.20 -1.58 0.47
C SER A 202 -4.73 -3.02 0.45
N THR A 203 -4.54 -3.58 -0.74
CA THR A 203 -3.92 -4.89 -0.96
C THR A 203 -2.65 -4.75 -1.78
N TYR A 204 -1.55 -5.23 -1.23
CA TYR A 204 -0.24 -5.30 -1.88
C TYR A 204 0.02 -6.73 -2.35
N SER A 205 0.38 -6.93 -3.61
CA SER A 205 0.74 -8.22 -4.18
C SER A 205 2.22 -8.28 -4.52
N PHE A 206 2.84 -9.42 -4.22
CA PHE A 206 4.26 -9.68 -4.48
C PHE A 206 4.43 -10.44 -5.79
N SER A 207 5.50 -10.13 -6.52
CA SER A 207 5.86 -10.83 -7.76
C SER A 207 6.37 -12.24 -7.45
N PRO A 208 5.84 -13.30 -8.10
CA PRO A 208 6.35 -14.65 -7.94
C PRO A 208 7.80 -14.84 -8.39
N THR A 209 8.30 -14.01 -9.32
CA THR A 209 9.65 -14.16 -9.86
C THR A 209 10.72 -13.43 -9.06
N SER A 210 10.38 -12.28 -8.46
CA SER A 210 11.37 -11.38 -7.84
C SER A 210 11.16 -11.13 -6.35
N GLY A 211 10.00 -11.47 -5.78
CA GLY A 211 9.66 -11.20 -4.38
C GLY A 211 9.44 -9.72 -4.04
N LEU A 212 9.39 -8.85 -5.05
CA LEU A 212 9.12 -7.41 -4.90
C LEU A 212 7.62 -7.11 -5.02
N ILE A 213 7.16 -6.01 -4.44
CA ILE A 213 5.79 -5.53 -4.58
C ILE A 213 5.55 -5.13 -6.04
N SER A 214 4.63 -5.82 -6.71
CA SER A 214 4.31 -5.58 -8.12
C SER A 214 2.97 -4.89 -8.33
N ARG A 215 2.03 -5.03 -7.39
CA ARG A 215 0.70 -4.40 -7.48
C ARG A 215 0.26 -3.86 -6.12
N HIS A 216 -0.30 -2.66 -6.13
CA HIS A 216 -1.00 -2.03 -5.01
C HIS A 216 -2.43 -1.72 -5.47
N GLU A 217 -3.40 -2.35 -4.86
CA GLU A 217 -4.81 -2.11 -5.12
C GLU A 217 -5.44 -1.39 -3.93
N ILE A 218 -6.08 -0.26 -4.17
CA ILE A 218 -6.91 0.40 -3.17
C ILE A 218 -8.32 -0.17 -3.35
N GLU A 219 -8.75 -0.99 -2.39
CA GLU A 219 -10.06 -1.64 -2.43
C GLU A 219 -11.18 -0.68 -2.01
N ARG A 220 -10.92 0.13 -0.98
CA ARG A 220 -11.93 1.02 -0.42
C ARG A 220 -11.30 2.22 0.29
N ILE A 221 -12.00 3.34 0.21
CA ILE A 221 -11.77 4.55 1.01
C ILE A 221 -13.09 4.87 1.72
N TYR A 222 -13.07 5.11 3.03
CA TYR A 222 -14.25 5.44 3.82
C TYR A 222 -13.98 6.60 4.79
N PRO A 223 -14.81 7.64 4.92
CA PRO A 223 -15.99 7.90 4.11
C PRO A 223 -15.58 8.06 2.65
N GLU A 224 -16.51 7.74 1.74
CA GLU A 224 -16.24 7.94 0.32
C GLU A 224 -15.86 9.40 0.12
N PRO A 225 -14.76 9.69 -0.61
CA PRO A 225 -14.34 11.06 -0.82
C PRO A 225 -15.50 11.82 -1.46
N HIS A 226 -16.05 12.80 -0.73
CA HIS A 226 -17.13 13.64 -1.25
C HIS A 226 -16.70 14.26 -2.59
N SER A 227 -17.68 14.48 -3.48
CA SER A 227 -17.45 14.97 -4.85
C SER A 227 -16.52 16.20 -4.90
N ALA A 228 -16.59 17.11 -3.93
CA ALA A 228 -15.72 18.28 -3.85
C ALA A 228 -14.22 17.95 -3.77
N LEU A 229 -13.83 16.88 -3.07
CA LEU A 229 -12.42 16.44 -3.02
C LEU A 229 -12.02 15.81 -4.36
N ILE A 230 -12.90 14.99 -4.94
CA ILE A 230 -12.70 14.41 -6.28
C ILE A 230 -12.53 15.53 -7.32
N ASP A 231 -13.31 16.60 -7.24
CA ASP A 231 -13.24 17.75 -8.13
C ASP A 231 -11.94 18.55 -7.95
N SER A 232 -11.44 18.68 -6.71
CA SER A 232 -10.13 19.32 -6.45
C SER A 232 -8.95 18.50 -6.98
N VAL A 233 -9.00 17.18 -6.83
CA VAL A 233 -8.01 16.23 -7.37
C VAL A 233 -8.10 16.23 -8.89
N ARG A 234 -9.31 16.21 -9.46
CA ARG A 234 -9.55 16.37 -10.90
C ARG A 234 -8.93 17.65 -11.42
N ALA A 235 -9.21 18.80 -10.81
CA ALA A 235 -8.67 20.09 -11.23
C ALA A 235 -7.13 20.08 -11.23
N THR A 236 -6.52 19.44 -10.23
CA THR A 236 -5.07 19.30 -10.12
C THR A 236 -4.49 18.37 -11.17
N ILE A 237 -5.12 17.20 -11.39
CA ILE A 237 -4.72 16.22 -12.40
C ILE A 237 -4.88 16.81 -13.82
N LEU A 238 -5.99 17.48 -14.12
CA LEU A 238 -6.22 18.12 -15.42
C LEU A 238 -5.18 19.23 -15.70
N ARG A 239 -4.82 20.03 -14.67
CA ARG A 239 -3.75 21.02 -14.77
C ARG A 239 -2.39 20.37 -15.03
N LEU A 240 -2.08 19.28 -14.34
CA LEU A 240 -0.83 18.54 -14.50
C LEU A 240 -0.74 17.84 -15.87
N MET A 241 -1.87 17.34 -16.39
CA MET A 241 -1.96 16.71 -17.70
C MET A 241 -2.00 17.71 -18.87
N GLY A 242 -1.88 19.01 -18.61
CA GLY A 242 -1.83 20.04 -19.66
C GLY A 242 -3.13 20.19 -20.46
N ILE A 243 -4.26 19.64 -19.98
CA ILE A 243 -5.57 19.79 -20.61
C ILE A 243 -6.07 21.20 -20.29
N LYS A 244 -5.59 22.19 -21.05
CA LYS A 244 -6.16 23.55 -21.10
C LYS A 244 -7.51 23.46 -21.82
N GLY A 245 -8.63 23.62 -21.11
CA GLY A 245 -9.93 23.69 -21.80
C GLY A 245 -11.23 23.48 -21.03
N LEU A 246 -11.25 23.40 -19.70
CA LEU A 246 -12.51 23.39 -18.93
C LEU A 246 -12.49 24.42 -17.79
N ASP A 247 -11.97 25.60 -18.07
CA ASP A 247 -12.30 26.79 -17.28
C ASP A 247 -13.70 27.23 -17.68
N ASN A 248 -14.73 26.58 -17.13
CA ASN A 248 -16.05 27.20 -17.05
C ASN A 248 -16.29 27.56 -15.58
N PRO A 249 -15.98 28.79 -15.14
CA PRO A 249 -16.27 29.24 -13.81
C PRO A 249 -17.74 29.64 -13.74
N ASN A 250 -18.64 28.66 -13.65
CA ASN A 250 -19.96 28.91 -13.09
C ASN A 250 -19.98 28.29 -11.68
N PRO A 251 -19.75 29.07 -10.61
CA PRO A 251 -20.16 28.63 -9.29
C PRO A 251 -21.70 28.48 -9.30
N PRO A 252 -22.28 27.42 -8.72
CA PRO A 252 -23.71 27.42 -8.44
C PRO A 252 -23.98 28.55 -7.45
N ILE A 253 -24.63 29.58 -7.98
CA ILE A 253 -25.30 30.65 -7.24
C ILE A 253 -26.32 29.95 -6.32
N GLY A 254 -25.93 29.73 -5.07
CA GLY A 254 -26.86 29.52 -3.97
C GLY A 254 -27.60 30.82 -3.74
N GLY A 255 -28.67 31.03 -4.51
CA GLY A 255 -29.62 32.11 -4.32
C GLY A 255 -30.34 31.95 -2.98
N LEU A 256 -29.75 32.51 -1.93
CA LEU A 256 -30.52 33.01 -0.80
C LEU A 256 -31.40 34.15 -1.33
N HIS A 257 -32.70 33.91 -1.26
CA HIS A 257 -33.77 34.83 -1.63
C HIS A 257 -33.75 36.03 -0.67
N THR A 258 -32.93 37.04 -0.94
CA THR A 258 -33.12 38.38 -0.39
C THR A 258 -33.79 39.24 -1.45
N THR A 259 -35.10 39.42 -1.28
CA THR A 259 -35.91 40.40 -1.98
C THR A 259 -35.27 41.80 -1.92
N PRO A 260 -35.23 42.54 -3.04
CA PRO A 260 -34.77 43.92 -3.04
C PRO A 260 -35.79 44.83 -2.37
N CYS A 261 -35.36 45.57 -1.35
CA CYS A 261 -36.10 46.73 -0.85
C CYS A 261 -36.05 47.84 -1.92
N THR A 262 -37.10 47.93 -2.72
CA THR A 262 -37.39 49.10 -3.55
C THR A 262 -37.72 50.27 -2.62
N LEU A 263 -36.90 51.32 -2.67
CA LEU A 263 -37.28 52.64 -2.21
C LEU A 263 -38.41 53.14 -3.11
N ASP A 264 -39.63 53.13 -2.60
CA ASP A 264 -40.72 53.94 -3.15
C ASP A 264 -41.00 55.10 -2.20
N SER A 265 -40.53 56.27 -2.61
CA SER A 265 -41.04 57.57 -2.21
C SER A 265 -42.47 57.73 -2.72
N HIS A 266 -43.47 57.75 -1.84
CA HIS A 266 -44.77 58.31 -2.17
C HIS A 266 -45.39 59.09 -1.01
N ALA A 267 -45.91 60.26 -1.40
CA ALA A 267 -46.35 61.37 -0.57
C ALA A 267 -47.49 61.04 0.40
N GLY A 268 -47.30 61.42 1.67
CA GLY A 268 -48.37 61.59 2.65
C GLY A 268 -48.98 62.98 2.53
N LYS A 269 -50.29 63.01 2.25
CA LYS A 269 -51.16 64.18 2.23
C LYS A 269 -51.61 64.48 3.68
N PRO A 270 -51.68 65.75 4.12
CA PRO A 270 -52.13 66.09 5.47
C PRO A 270 -53.65 65.98 5.62
N GLU A 271 -54.10 65.41 6.73
CA GLU A 271 -55.50 65.43 7.19
C GLU A 271 -55.87 66.79 7.77
N ASP A 272 -57.12 67.17 7.51
CA ASP A 272 -57.78 68.41 7.89
C ASP A 272 -57.89 68.61 9.41
N ILE A 273 -57.66 69.86 9.80
CA ILE A 273 -58.14 70.46 11.04
C ILE A 273 -59.36 71.30 10.65
N GLN A 274 -60.57 70.87 11.05
CA GLN A 274 -61.63 71.69 11.68
C GLN A 274 -62.93 70.91 11.84
#